data_AF-A0A1J3GPF8-F1
#
_entry.id   AF-A0A1J3GPF8-F1
#
_cell.length_a   1.000
_cell.length_b   1.000
_cell.length_c   1.000
_cell.angle_alpha   90.00
_cell.angle_beta   90.00
_cell.angle_gamma   90.00
#
_symmetry.space_group_name_H-M   'P 1'
#
loop_
_entity.id
_entity.type
_entity.pdbx_description
1 polymer ?
#
loop_
_entity_poly.entity_id
_entity_poly.type
_entity_poly.pdbx_seq_one_letter_code
_entity_poly.pdbx_strand_id
1 'polypeptide(L)' 'LLFKPAPLYILDEVDAALDLSHTQNIGRMIKAHFPHSQFIVVSLKEGMFNNADVLFRTKFVDGVSTVQRTVTKRSK' A
#
# COMPACT_ATOMS: atom_id res chain seq x y z
N LEU A 1 -10.65 -19.34 -19.40
CA LEU A 1 -9.38 -18.83 -18.84
C LEU A 1 -9.45 -18.91 -17.32
N LEU A 2 -8.59 -19.70 -16.69
CA LEU A 2 -8.52 -19.76 -15.22
C LEU A 2 -7.74 -18.53 -14.73
N PHE A 3 -8.44 -17.42 -14.47
CA PHE A 3 -7.85 -16.29 -13.77
C PHE A 3 -7.73 -16.65 -12.29
N LYS A 4 -6.51 -16.97 -11.85
CA LYS A 4 -6.19 -17.18 -10.44
C LYS A 4 -5.27 -16.04 -9.99
N PRO A 5 -5.77 -15.07 -9.20
CA PRO A 5 -4.94 -13.99 -8.65
C PRO A 5 -3.76 -14.56 -7.87
N ALA A 6 -2.62 -13.87 -7.91
CA ALA A 6 -1.47 -14.24 -7.10
C ALA A 6 -1.79 -14.01 -5.61
N PRO A 7 -1.26 -14.83 -4.70
CA PRO A 7 -1.45 -14.63 -3.27
C PRO A 7 -0.72 -13.39 -2.74
N LEU A 8 0.31 -12.90 -3.45
CA LEU A 8 1.13 -11.76 -3.04
C LEU A 8 1.49 -10.88 -4.26
N TYR A 9 1.40 -9.57 -4.08
CA TYR A 9 1.83 -8.54 -5.01
C TYR A 9 2.74 -7.53 -4.30
N ILE A 10 3.85 -7.16 -4.94
CA ILE A 10 4.77 -6.11 -4.47
C ILE A 10 4.84 -5.05 -5.56
N LEU A 11 4.50 -3.81 -5.22
CA LEU A 11 4.47 -2.68 -6.15
C LEU A 11 5.41 -1.59 -5.63
N ASP A 12 6.39 -1.21 -6.45
CA ASP A 12 7.40 -0.22 -6.08
C ASP A 12 7.20 1.08 -6.89
N GLU A 13 6.83 2.15 -6.20
CA GLU A 13 6.61 3.51 -6.74
C GLU A 13 5.73 3.60 -8.00
N VAL A 14 4.84 2.63 -8.21
CA VAL A 14 3.94 2.57 -9.38
C VAL A 14 2.98 3.76 -9.49
N ASP A 15 2.85 4.54 -8.42
CA ASP A 15 1.93 5.66 -8.28
C ASP A 15 2.63 7.03 -8.33
N ALA A 16 3.93 7.08 -8.62
CA ALA A 16 4.73 8.31 -8.61
C ALA A 16 4.14 9.41 -9.51
N ALA A 17 3.68 9.03 -10.71
CA ALA A 17 3.10 9.93 -11.70
C ALA A 17 1.62 10.30 -11.46
N LEU A 18 1.00 9.73 -10.42
CA LEU A 18 -0.43 9.88 -10.16
C LEU A 18 -0.73 10.96 -9.12
N ASP A 19 -1.91 11.57 -9.23
CA ASP A 19 -2.43 12.53 -8.27
C ASP A 19 -3.14 11.84 -7.08
N LEU A 20 -3.66 12.65 -6.15
CA LEU A 20 -4.36 12.15 -4.97
C LEU A 20 -5.65 11.39 -5.30
N SER A 21 -6.40 11.84 -6.31
CA SER A 21 -7.67 11.20 -6.73
C SER A 21 -7.42 9.80 -7.27
N HIS A 22 -6.43 9.66 -8.16
CA HIS A 22 -6.06 8.40 -8.77
C HIS A 22 -5.47 7.42 -7.76
N THR A 23 -4.57 7.87 -6.87
CA THR A 23 -4.01 7.03 -5.80
C THR A 23 -5.08 6.51 -4.83
N GLN A 24 -6.06 7.34 -4.46
CA GLN A 24 -7.22 6.91 -3.67
C GLN A 24 -8.04 5.82 -4.39
N ASN A 25 -8.30 6.00 -5.68
CA ASN A 25 -9.08 5.04 -6.46
C ASN A 25 -8.35 3.70 -6.60
N ILE A 26 -7.02 3.70 -6.77
CA ILE A 26 -6.21 2.47 -6.77
C ILE A 26 -6.33 1.76 -5.42
N GLY A 27 -6.15 2.47 -4.31
CA GLY A 27 -6.28 1.89 -2.97
C GLY A 27 -7.65 1.23 -2.74
N ARG A 28 -8.74 1.86 -3.19
CA ARG A 28 -10.09 1.29 -3.14
C ARG A 28 -10.24 0.07 -4.05
N MET A 29 -9.71 0.14 -5.27
CA MET A 29 -9.77 -0.96 -6.24
C MET A 29 -9.07 -2.21 -5.69
N ILE A 30 -7.85 -2.06 -5.14
CA ILE A 30 -7.09 -3.16 -4.53
C ILE A 30 -7.92 -3.82 -3.42
N LYS A 31 -8.45 -3.03 -2.49
CA LYS A 31 -9.27 -3.54 -1.38
C LYS A 31 -10.54 -4.27 -1.83
N ALA A 32 -11.22 -3.75 -2.85
CA ALA A 32 -12.50 -4.31 -3.30
C ALA A 32 -12.34 -5.57 -4.15
N HIS A 33 -11.30 -5.62 -5.00
CA HIS A 33 -11.17 -6.66 -6.03
C HIS A 33 -10.19 -7.77 -5.66
N PHE A 34 -9.35 -7.57 -4.66
CA PHE A 34 -8.35 -8.55 -4.23
C PHE A 34 -8.46 -8.91 -2.74
N PRO A 35 -9.64 -9.36 -2.25
CA PRO A 35 -9.84 -9.67 -0.83
C PRO A 35 -9.01 -10.86 -0.33
N HIS A 36 -8.44 -11.66 -1.23
CA HIS A 36 -7.67 -12.86 -0.93
C HIS A 36 -6.20 -12.78 -1.35
N SER A 37 -5.72 -11.59 -1.72
CA SER A 37 -4.31 -11.36 -2.08
C SER A 37 -3.68 -10.34 -1.14
N GLN A 38 -2.43 -10.57 -0.76
CA GLN A 38 -1.64 -9.62 0.01
C GLN A 38 -0.98 -8.60 -0.93
N PHE A 39 -1.00 -7.33 -0.55
CA PHE A 39 -0.32 -6.26 -1.26
C PHE A 39 0.72 -5.60 -0.35
N ILE A 40 1.94 -5.45 -0.85
CA ILE A 40 2.98 -4.58 -0.29
C ILE A 40 3.21 -3.48 -1.31
N VAL A 41 2.95 -2.24 -0.94
CA VAL A 41 3.10 -1.08 -1.82
C VAL A 41 4.12 -0.13 -1.21
N VAL A 42 5.16 0.18 -1.98
CA VAL A 42 6.10 1.27 -1.69
C VAL A 42 5.58 2.51 -2.40
N SER A 43 5.27 3.54 -1.62
CA SER A 43 4.68 4.78 -2.13
C SER A 43 4.94 5.94 -1.17
N LEU A 44 5.01 7.14 -1.75
CA LEU A 44 5.08 8.42 -1.02
C LEU A 44 3.74 9.18 -1.04
N LYS A 45 2.66 8.61 -1.61
CA LYS A 45 1.38 9.30 -1.84
C LYS A 45 0.37 9.01 -0.72
N GLU A 46 -0.20 10.06 -0.15
CA GLU A 46 -1.25 9.97 0.89
C GLU A 46 -2.45 9.13 0.48
N GLY A 47 -2.82 9.17 -0.79
CA GLY A 47 -3.92 8.37 -1.32
C GLY A 47 -3.73 6.87 -1.15
N MET A 48 -2.49 6.38 -1.21
CA MET A 48 -2.19 4.96 -1.02
C MET A 48 -2.16 4.58 0.46
N PHE A 49 -1.42 5.34 1.29
CA PHE A 49 -1.24 4.95 2.68
C PHE A 49 -2.49 5.16 3.54
N ASN A 50 -3.40 6.08 3.19
CA ASN A 50 -4.71 6.18 3.84
C ASN A 50 -5.61 4.95 3.59
N ASN A 51 -5.32 4.18 2.54
CA ASN A 51 -5.99 2.92 2.25
C ASN A 51 -5.25 1.70 2.79
N ALA A 52 -4.11 1.84 3.46
CA ALA A 52 -3.39 0.68 3.98
C ALA A 52 -3.98 0.17 5.30
N ASP A 53 -3.99 -1.16 5.50
CA ASP A 53 -4.37 -1.77 6.79
C ASP A 53 -3.24 -1.65 7.83
N VAL A 54 -1.99 -1.69 7.34
CA VAL A 54 -0.78 -1.51 8.15
C VAL A 54 0.18 -0.61 7.40
N LEU A 55 0.76 0.36 8.11
CA LEU A 55 1.79 1.25 7.60
C LEU A 55 3.15 0.85 8.15
N PHE A 56 4.12 0.74 7.24
CA PHE A 56 5.53 0.59 7.57
C PHE A 56 6.26 1.85 7.13
N ARG A 57 6.80 2.59 8.09
CA ARG A 57 7.59 3.79 7.82
C ARG A 57 9.07 3.45 7.93
N THR A 58 9.79 3.62 6.83
CA THR A 58 11.25 3.49 6.80
C THR A 58 11.89 4.80 7.26
N LYS A 59 13.01 4.70 7.97
CA LYS A 59 13.86 5.85 8.34
C LYS A 59 15.33 5.42 8.29
N PHE A 60 16.21 6.34 7.96
CA PHE A 60 17.65 6.14 8.07
C PHE A 60 18.15 6.84 9.33
N VAL A 61 18.65 6.08 10.30
CA VAL A 61 19.10 6.58 11.62
C VAL A 61 20.47 5.98 11.90
N ASP A 62 21.45 6.83 12.20
CA ASP A 62 22.82 6.43 12.55
C ASP A 62 23.46 5.42 11.58
N GLY A 63 23.25 5.63 10.27
CA GLY A 63 23.81 4.76 9.23
C GLY A 63 23.03 3.47 8.98
N VAL A 64 21.89 3.27 9.67
CA VAL A 64 21.10 2.03 9.61
C VAL A 64 19.66 2.32 9.16
N SER A 65 19.15 1.48 8.26
CA SER A 65 17.74 1.49 7.87
C SER A 65 16.88 0.89 8.98
N THR A 66 15.91 1.67 9.46
CA THR A 66 14.96 1.29 10.52
C THR A 66 13.54 1.30 9.97
N VAL A 67 12.66 0.46 10.54
CA VAL A 67 11.25 0.34 10.13
C VAL A 67 10.36 0.47 11.36
N GLN A 68 9.39 1.38 11.28
CA GLN A 68 8.35 1.55 12.30
C GLN A 68 7.00 1.07 11.75
N ARG A 69 6.35 0.14 12.45
CA ARG A 69 5.02 -0.38 12.11
C ARG A 69 3.92 0.38 12.85
N THR A 70 2.88 0.78 12.13
CA THR A 70 1.65 1.39 12.66
C THR A 70 0.45 0.66 12.09
N VAL A 71 -0.49 0.22 12.94
CA VAL A 71 -1.76 -0.36 12.49
C VAL A 71 -2.78 0.76 12.34
N THR A 72 -3.39 0.87 11.16
CA THR A 72 -4.38 1.90 10.88
C THR A 72 -5.68 1.56 11.61
N LYS A 73 -6.06 2.35 12.62
CA LYS A 73 -7.36 2.19 13.27
C LYS A 73 -8.45 2.68 12.31
N ARG A 74 -9.30 1.77 11.81
CA ARG A 74 -10.50 2.18 11.10
C ARG A 74 -11.45 2.85 12.10
N SER A 75 -11.86 4.08 11.83
CA SER A 75 -13.07 4.59 12.50
C SER A 75 -14.21 3.68 12.06
N LYS A 76 -14.91 3.11 13.04
CA LYS A 76 -16.21 2.50 12.77
C LYS A 76 -17.19 3.56 12.30
#